data_AF-R8YZ69-F1
#
_entry.id   AF-R8YZ69-F1
#
_cell.length_a   1.000
_cell.length_b   1.000
_cell.length_c   1.000
_cell.angle_alpha   90.00
_cell.angle_beta   90.00
_cell.angle_gamma   90.00
#
_symmetry.space_group_name_H-M   'P 1'
#
loop_
_entity.id
_entity.type
_entity.pdbx_description
1 polymer ?
#
loop_
_entity_poly.entity_id
_entity_poly.type
_entity_poly.pdbx_seq_one_letter_code
_entity_poly.pdbx_strand_id
1 'polypeptide(L)'
;MKVFYSLLFLAFSTQTLAQTDKWNGTYHYYSSEELPDGNAATVESILTLTPKKCEYSIAGFQVDKSYICKVKEKNNELYLFKVQSGEKLGKVVFKKGKYYLYSDEVLDIKDNLFFKDK
;
A
#
# COMPACT_ATOMS: atom_id res chain seq x y z
N MET A 1 -3.74 -53.76 5.37
CA MET A 1 -3.79 -52.34 5.83
C MET A 1 -2.65 -51.57 5.19
N LYS A 2 -2.86 -50.90 4.04
CA LYS A 2 -1.79 -50.11 3.40
C LYS A 2 -2.26 -49.05 2.39
N VAL A 3 -3.55 -48.68 2.38
CA VAL A 3 -4.12 -47.81 1.32
C VAL A 3 -4.74 -46.51 1.86
N PHE A 4 -4.86 -46.34 3.17
CA PHE A 4 -5.58 -45.19 3.75
C PHE A 4 -4.76 -43.93 4.03
N TYR A 5 -3.43 -43.95 3.81
CA TYR A 5 -2.58 -42.78 4.08
C TYR A 5 -2.31 -41.87 2.87
N SER A 6 -2.56 -42.31 1.64
CA SER A 6 -2.27 -41.50 0.43
C SER A 6 -3.31 -40.42 0.13
N LEU A 7 -4.52 -40.50 0.69
CA LEU A 7 -5.58 -39.51 0.45
C LEU A 7 -5.53 -38.29 1.39
N LEU A 8 -4.82 -38.39 2.53
CA LEU A 8 -4.72 -37.27 3.49
C LEU A 8 -3.68 -36.21 3.09
N PHE A 9 -2.74 -36.53 2.21
CA PHE A 9 -1.69 -35.60 1.77
C PHE A 9 -2.13 -34.66 0.64
N LEU A 10 -3.23 -34.96 -0.04
CA LEU A 10 -3.74 -34.14 -1.15
C LEU A 10 -4.60 -32.94 -0.70
N ALA A 11 -5.01 -32.89 0.57
CA ALA A 11 -5.85 -31.81 1.08
C ALA A 11 -5.07 -30.57 1.58
N PHE A 12 -3.74 -30.65 1.69
CA PHE A 12 -2.90 -29.55 2.20
C PHE A 12 -2.22 -28.71 1.13
N SER A 13 -2.25 -29.09 -0.16
CA SER A 13 -1.54 -28.37 -1.21
C SER A 13 -2.35 -27.28 -1.92
N THR A 14 -3.64 -27.11 -1.62
CA THR A 14 -4.50 -26.14 -2.33
C THR A 14 -4.65 -24.79 -1.62
N GLN A 15 -4.09 -24.58 -0.43
CA GLN A 15 -4.16 -23.28 0.26
C GLN A 15 -3.05 -22.30 -0.15
N THR A 16 -2.04 -22.73 -0.90
CA THR A 16 -0.85 -21.91 -1.20
C THR A 16 -0.96 -21.04 -2.46
N LEU A 17 -2.04 -21.14 -3.24
CA LEU A 17 -2.19 -20.45 -4.53
C LEU A 17 -3.32 -19.40 -4.59
N ALA A 18 -4.01 -19.13 -3.49
CA ALA A 18 -5.05 -18.10 -3.41
C ALA A 18 -4.66 -16.87 -2.55
N GLN A 19 -3.43 -16.84 -2.03
CA GLN A 19 -2.88 -15.70 -1.31
C GLN A 19 -1.88 -14.97 -2.21
N THR A 20 -2.32 -14.56 -3.40
CA THR A 20 -1.62 -13.56 -4.22
C THR A 20 -1.59 -12.25 -3.44
N ASP A 21 -0.55 -12.16 -2.61
CA ASP A 21 0.03 -11.01 -1.92
C ASP A 21 -0.95 -9.87 -1.58
N LYS A 22 -1.42 -9.91 -0.32
CA LYS A 22 -2.27 -8.89 0.32
C LYS A 22 -1.85 -7.45 0.00
N TRP A 23 -0.56 -7.20 -0.22
CA TRP A 23 0.00 -5.87 -0.39
C TRP A 23 0.35 -5.52 -1.84
N ASN A 24 0.46 -6.47 -2.75
CA ASN A 24 0.79 -6.15 -4.14
C ASN A 24 -0.38 -5.47 -4.82
N GLY A 25 -0.10 -4.37 -5.52
CA GLY A 25 -1.07 -3.58 -6.25
C GLY A 25 -0.62 -2.13 -6.36
N THR A 26 -1.42 -1.35 -7.10
CA THR A 26 -1.32 0.10 -7.13
C THR A 26 -2.39 0.68 -6.22
N TYR A 27 -2.02 1.69 -5.45
CA TYR A 27 -2.86 2.32 -4.46
C TYR A 27 -2.89 3.83 -4.67
N HIS A 28 -4.05 4.44 -4.43
CA HIS A 28 -4.31 5.86 -4.68
C HIS A 28 -4.94 6.51 -3.45
N TYR A 29 -4.35 7.61 -3.01
CA TYR A 29 -4.89 8.48 -1.98
C TYR A 29 -5.09 9.86 -2.60
N TYR A 30 -6.28 10.41 -2.45
CA TYR A 30 -6.64 11.71 -2.99
C TYR A 30 -6.93 12.67 -1.84
N SER A 31 -6.34 13.85 -1.89
CA SER A 31 -6.64 14.95 -0.99
C SER A 31 -6.79 16.25 -1.78
N SER A 32 -7.33 17.26 -1.11
CA SER A 32 -7.40 18.62 -1.63
C SER A 32 -6.88 19.61 -0.60
N GLU A 33 -6.12 20.60 -1.05
CA GLU A 33 -5.66 21.72 -0.25
C GLU A 33 -6.34 23.00 -0.75
N GLU A 34 -6.85 23.83 0.16
CA GLU A 34 -7.43 25.14 -0.19
C GLU A 34 -6.30 26.16 -0.41
N LEU A 35 -6.36 26.85 -1.54
CA LEU A 35 -5.41 27.87 -1.94
C LEU A 35 -5.83 29.25 -1.41
N PRO A 36 -4.88 30.21 -1.27
CA PRO A 36 -5.18 31.55 -0.74
C PRO A 36 -6.21 32.36 -1.54
N ASP A 37 -6.45 31.99 -2.80
CA ASP A 37 -7.43 32.61 -3.69
C ASP A 37 -8.83 31.97 -3.62
N GLY A 38 -9.02 30.99 -2.72
CA GLY A 38 -10.27 30.26 -2.52
C GLY A 38 -10.49 29.09 -3.49
N ASN A 39 -9.51 28.79 -4.34
CA ASN A 39 -9.52 27.57 -5.16
C ASN A 39 -9.06 26.35 -4.36
N ALA A 40 -9.29 25.14 -4.87
CA ALA A 40 -8.77 23.91 -4.27
C ALA A 40 -7.79 23.20 -5.23
N ALA A 41 -6.61 22.87 -4.74
CA ALA A 41 -5.63 22.05 -5.44
C ALA A 41 -5.78 20.58 -5.05
N THR A 42 -5.86 19.68 -6.02
CA THR A 42 -5.85 18.24 -5.76
C THR A 42 -4.40 17.74 -5.63
N VAL A 43 -4.19 16.86 -4.65
CA VAL A 43 -2.95 16.11 -4.47
C VAL A 43 -3.29 14.63 -4.47
N GLU A 44 -2.51 13.84 -5.20
CA GLU A 44 -2.62 12.39 -5.27
C GLU A 44 -1.32 11.76 -4.77
N SER A 45 -1.42 10.83 -3.83
CA SER A 45 -0.32 9.93 -3.47
C SER A 45 -0.56 8.56 -4.06
N ILE A 46 0.44 8.00 -4.71
CA ILE A 46 0.37 6.71 -5.40
C ILE A 46 1.44 5.78 -4.82
N LEU A 47 1.05 4.55 -4.45
CA LEU A 47 2.00 3.47 -4.13
C LEU A 47 1.82 2.36 -5.15
N THR A 48 2.86 2.04 -5.90
CA THR A 48 2.92 0.81 -6.71
C THR A 48 3.79 -0.21 -6.00
N LEU A 49 3.20 -1.34 -5.60
CA LEU A 49 3.90 -2.45 -4.96
C LEU A 49 3.78 -3.74 -5.77
N THR A 50 4.93 -4.33 -6.06
CA THR A 50 5.06 -5.67 -6.65
C THR A 50 6.22 -6.39 -5.94
N PRO A 51 6.42 -7.71 -6.15
CA PRO A 51 7.54 -8.43 -5.54
C PRO A 51 8.93 -7.86 -5.87
N LYS A 52 9.06 -7.07 -6.94
CA LYS A 52 10.33 -6.50 -7.42
C LYS A 52 10.42 -4.98 -7.31
N LYS A 53 9.31 -4.29 -7.02
CA LYS A 53 9.21 -2.84 -7.13
C LYS A 53 8.36 -2.28 -6.01
N CYS A 54 8.89 -1.26 -5.34
CA CYS A 54 8.12 -0.34 -4.50
C CYS A 54 8.43 1.07 -5.01
N GLU A 55 7.41 1.74 -5.50
CA GLU A 55 7.48 3.15 -5.90
C GLU A 55 6.36 3.90 -5.20
N TYR A 56 6.73 4.98 -4.52
CA TYR A 56 5.79 5.90 -3.88
C TYR A 56 5.96 7.27 -4.50
N SER A 57 4.88 7.84 -5.02
CA SER A 57 4.90 9.15 -5.66
C SER A 57 3.78 10.03 -5.14
N ILE A 58 3.99 11.33 -5.26
CA ILE A 58 3.01 12.37 -4.93
C ILE A 58 2.96 13.30 -6.13
N ALA A 59 1.77 13.51 -6.67
CA ALA A 59 1.51 14.38 -7.81
C ALA A 59 0.43 15.39 -7.42
N GLY A 60 0.57 16.65 -7.84
CA GLY A 60 -0.38 17.71 -7.48
C GLY A 60 0.16 19.11 -7.78
N PHE A 61 -0.61 20.13 -7.39
CA PHE A 61 -0.23 21.53 -7.63
C PHE A 61 1.12 21.85 -6.97
N GLN A 62 2.15 22.09 -7.80
CA GLN A 62 3.53 22.36 -7.39
C GLN A 62 4.24 21.23 -6.60
N VAL A 63 3.68 20.02 -6.57
CA VAL A 63 4.26 18.88 -5.86
C VAL A 63 4.31 17.68 -6.78
N ASP A 64 5.49 17.45 -7.36
CA ASP A 64 5.81 16.22 -8.07
C ASP A 64 7.04 15.58 -7.40
N LYS A 65 6.81 14.50 -6.65
CA LYS A 65 7.87 13.72 -5.99
C LYS A 65 7.69 12.25 -6.33
N SER A 66 8.78 11.54 -6.62
CA SER A 66 8.77 10.08 -6.73
C SER A 66 9.94 9.48 -5.96
N TYR A 67 9.67 8.38 -5.27
CA TYR A 67 10.62 7.68 -4.41
C TYR A 67 10.61 6.19 -4.73
N ILE A 68 11.79 5.64 -5.00
CA ILE A 68 11.99 4.20 -4.91
C ILE A 68 12.05 3.83 -3.43
N CYS A 69 11.16 2.94 -3.01
CA CYS A 69 11.01 2.56 -1.61
C CYS A 69 11.43 1.12 -1.31
N LYS A 70 11.62 0.84 -0.02
CA LYS A 70 11.65 -0.50 0.57
C LYS A 70 10.47 -0.62 1.52
N VAL A 71 9.92 -1.83 1.61
CA VAL A 71 8.80 -2.11 2.51
C VAL A 71 9.21 -3.03 3.65
N LYS A 72 8.56 -2.86 4.80
CA LYS A 72 8.65 -3.79 5.93
C LYS A 72 7.26 -4.07 6.47
N GLU A 73 6.82 -5.32 6.46
CA GLU A 73 5.56 -5.72 7.08
C GLU A 73 5.75 -6.02 8.57
N LYS A 74 4.85 -5.51 9.41
CA LYS A 74 4.73 -5.86 10.83
C LYS A 74 3.30 -5.63 11.30
N ASN A 75 2.71 -6.59 12.01
CA ASN A 75 1.39 -6.44 12.64
C ASN A 75 0.26 -5.98 11.70
N ASN A 76 0.18 -6.52 10.47
CA ASN A 76 -0.77 -6.09 9.44
C ASN A 76 -0.61 -4.62 8.98
N GLU A 77 0.55 -4.03 9.22
CA GLU A 77 0.95 -2.73 8.69
C GLU A 77 2.16 -2.90 7.75
N LEU A 78 2.18 -2.11 6.68
CA LEU A 78 3.26 -2.04 5.72
C LEU A 78 3.97 -0.70 5.84
N TYR A 79 5.21 -0.70 6.31
CA TYR A 79 6.02 0.50 6.48
C TYR A 79 6.81 0.79 5.21
N LEU A 80 6.82 2.05 4.76
CA LEU A 80 7.48 2.50 3.54
C LEU A 80 8.72 3.33 3.90
N PHE A 81 9.86 3.03 3.30
CA PHE A 81 11.13 3.74 3.52
C PHE A 81 11.80 4.11 2.20
N LYS A 82 12.38 5.32 2.09
CA LYS A 82 13.21 5.71 0.93
C LYS A 82 14.43 4.79 0.86
N VAL A 83 14.73 4.24 -0.32
CA VAL A 83 15.92 3.38 -0.52
C VAL A 83 17.21 4.13 -0.22
N GLN A 84 17.29 5.41 -0.61
CA GLN A 84 18.52 6.20 -0.60
C GLN A 84 18.90 6.67 0.81
N SER A 85 17.95 7.17 1.59
CA SER A 85 18.19 7.75 2.92
C SER A 85 17.74 6.86 4.08
N GLY A 86 16.91 5.84 3.84
CA GLY A 86 16.25 5.07 4.89
C GLY A 86 15.15 5.83 5.63
N GLU A 87 14.86 7.07 5.22
CA GLU A 87 13.80 7.90 5.79
C GLU A 87 12.44 7.22 5.61
N LYS A 88 11.60 7.28 6.64
CA LYS A 88 10.26 6.72 6.61
C LYS A 88 9.34 7.64 5.80
N LEU A 89 8.76 7.10 4.73
CA LEU A 89 7.76 7.80 3.90
C LEU A 89 6.37 7.74 4.52
N GLY A 90 6.06 6.66 5.23
CA GLY A 90 4.74 6.45 5.81
C GLY A 90 4.49 4.99 6.18
N LYS A 91 3.23 4.66 6.40
CA LYS A 91 2.76 3.28 6.54
C LYS A 91 1.37 3.09 5.94
N VAL A 92 1.09 1.88 5.47
CA VAL A 92 -0.24 1.44 5.05
C VAL A 92 -0.79 0.46 6.08
N VAL A 93 -2.01 0.67 6.55
CA VAL A 93 -2.69 -0.21 7.49
C VAL A 93 -3.84 -0.92 6.80
N PHE A 94 -3.92 -2.25 6.92
CA PHE A 94 -5.07 -3.02 6.43
C PHE A 94 -6.07 -3.26 7.56
N LYS A 95 -7.29 -2.72 7.44
CA LYS A 95 -8.35 -2.83 8.43
C LYS A 95 -9.71 -3.06 7.76
N LYS A 96 -10.41 -4.12 8.15
CA LYS A 96 -11.76 -4.46 7.66
C LYS A 96 -11.89 -4.47 6.12
N GLY A 97 -10.90 -5.04 5.42
CA GLY A 97 -10.92 -5.15 3.96
C GLY A 97 -10.50 -3.88 3.20
N LYS A 98 -10.09 -2.82 3.90
CA LYS A 98 -9.65 -1.55 3.32
C LYS A 98 -8.21 -1.24 3.72
N TYR A 99 -7.54 -0.42 2.90
CA TYR A 99 -6.18 0.06 3.13
C TYR A 99 -6.22 1.53 3.51
N TYR A 100 -5.33 1.95 4.41
CA TYR A 100 -5.30 3.31 4.93
C TYR A 100 -3.86 3.82 4.95
N LEU A 101 -3.60 4.97 4.33
CA LEU A 101 -2.27 5.58 4.24
C LEU A 101 -2.04 6.52 5.42
N TYR A 102 -0.88 6.43 6.05
CA TYR A 102 -0.44 7.38 7.08
C TYR A 102 0.96 7.86 6.70
N SER A 103 1.04 9.12 6.27
CA SER A 103 2.27 9.80 5.86
C SER A 103 2.14 11.27 6.25
N ASP A 104 3.27 11.97 6.38
CA ASP A 104 3.28 13.42 6.62
C ASP A 104 2.66 14.19 5.44
N GLU A 105 2.57 13.55 4.27
CA GLU A 105 2.00 14.10 3.04
C GLU A 105 0.48 13.82 2.92
N VAL A 106 -0.12 13.14 3.92
CA VAL A 106 -1.58 12.94 4.03
C VAL A 106 -2.18 14.15 4.75
N LEU A 107 -2.83 15.02 3.99
CA LEU A 107 -3.36 16.31 4.48
C LEU A 107 -4.62 16.16 5.33
N ASP A 108 -5.44 15.13 5.09
CA ASP A 108 -6.64 14.85 5.90
C ASP A 108 -6.53 13.50 6.63
N ILE A 109 -6.27 13.55 7.94
CA ILE A 109 -6.17 12.37 8.80
C ILE A 109 -7.56 11.71 9.00
N LYS A 110 -8.68 12.43 8.73
CA LYS A 110 -10.04 11.90 8.91
C LYS A 110 -10.49 11.03 7.74
N ASP A 111 -9.95 11.23 6.54
CA ASP A 111 -10.18 10.36 5.40
C ASP A 111 -8.84 10.00 4.75
N ASN A 112 -8.21 8.95 5.25
CA ASN A 112 -6.92 8.47 4.77
C ASN A 112 -7.04 7.15 3.99
N LEU A 113 -8.22 6.92 3.40
CA LEU A 113 -8.53 5.72 2.63
C LEU A 113 -7.60 5.63 1.41
N PHE A 114 -6.92 4.50 1.29
CA PHE A 114 -5.97 4.23 0.22
C PHE A 114 -6.57 3.21 -0.74
N PHE A 115 -7.11 3.69 -1.86
CA PHE A 115 -7.85 2.88 -2.81
C PHE A 115 -6.90 1.98 -3.59
N LYS A 116 -7.09 0.66 -3.50
CA LYS A 116 -6.32 -0.29 -4.32
C LYS A 116 -7.02 -0.49 -5.66
N ASP A 117 -6.26 -0.46 -6.75
CA ASP A 117 -6.73 -0.86 -8.07
C ASP A 117 -7.30 -2.29 -8.04
N LYS A 118 -8.30 -2.54 -8.89
CA LYS A 118 -8.97 -3.84 -9.00
C LYS A 118 -8.10 -4.87 -9.72
#